data_AF-A0A3B0T071-F1
#
_entry.id   AF-A0A3B0T071-F1
#
_cell.length_a   1.000
_cell.length_b   1.000
_cell.length_c   1.000
_cell.angle_alpha   90.00
_cell.angle_beta   90.00
_cell.angle_gamma   90.00
#
_symmetry.space_group_name_H-M   'P 1'
#
loop_
_entity.id
_entity.type
_entity.pdbx_description
1 polymer ?
#
loop_
_entity_poly.entity_id
_entity_poly.type
_entity_poly.pdbx_seq_one_letter_code
_entity_poly.pdbx_strand_id
1 'polypeptide(L)'
;MDFLDSLNEGELMALPYLFEFWAMEHQLPPEGDWRAWVIMGGRGAGKTRAGAEWVRAQVEGSLPLDEGRCRRLALVGETIDQVREVMVFGESGIMACSPDDRRPEWQASRKRLIWPNGATAQAFSAHDPEGLRGPQFDGAWVDEMAKWKKARDTWDMLQFALRLGDHPQVCVTTTPRNVGVLKELVQLDTTVVTSAATEVNRAFLAESFLEEVRARYAGTRLGRQELDGVLLDEAEGALWTSAMLEACRVDKAPEMDRIVVAVDPPVTGKATSDECGIVVVGACTQGPVQDWRGLVLGDAPD
;
A
#
# COMPACT_ATOMS: atom_id res chain seq x y z
N MET A 1 29.35 18.06 -1.27
CA MET A 1 30.06 17.60 -0.06
C MET A 1 29.79 18.54 1.12
N ASP A 2 29.56 19.84 0.87
CA ASP A 2 29.43 20.89 1.91
C ASP A 2 28.32 20.75 2.98
N PHE A 3 27.25 19.98 2.76
CA PHE A 3 26.15 19.89 3.74
C PHE A 3 26.53 19.03 4.95
N LEU A 4 27.02 17.80 4.73
CA LEU A 4 27.36 16.89 5.83
C LEU A 4 28.54 17.41 6.65
N ASP A 5 29.49 18.09 5.99
CA ASP A 5 30.65 18.71 6.62
C ASP A 5 30.28 19.93 7.48
N SER A 6 29.06 20.47 7.34
CA SER A 6 28.54 21.57 8.15
C SER A 6 27.83 21.13 9.43
N LEU A 7 27.54 19.84 9.58
CA LEU A 7 26.82 19.29 10.72
C LEU A 7 27.76 18.93 11.87
N ASN A 8 27.34 19.20 13.10
CA ASN A 8 28.04 18.73 14.30
C ASN A 8 27.79 17.23 14.55
N GLU A 9 28.56 16.63 15.47
CA GLU A 9 28.46 15.20 15.78
C GLU A 9 27.05 14.77 16.22
N GLY A 10 26.37 15.60 17.01
CA GLY A 10 24.99 15.36 17.44
C GLY A 10 24.01 15.39 16.27
N GLU A 11 24.15 16.34 15.36
CA GLU A 11 23.33 16.45 14.15
C GLU A 11 23.56 15.25 13.21
N LEU A 12 24.81 14.80 13.05
CA LEU A 12 25.14 13.61 12.26
C LEU A 12 24.55 12.34 12.88
N MET A 13 24.56 12.21 14.21
CA MET A 13 23.93 11.08 14.92
C MET A 13 22.40 11.11 14.83
N ALA A 14 21.80 12.31 14.80
CA ALA A 14 20.35 12.46 14.68
C ALA A 14 19.85 12.23 13.25
N LEU A 15 20.66 12.53 12.23
CA LEU A 15 20.27 12.53 10.83
C LEU A 15 19.58 11.24 10.35
N PRO A 16 20.00 10.01 10.71
CA PRO A 16 19.31 8.78 10.32
C PRO A 16 17.89 8.64 10.89
N TYR A 17 17.55 9.41 11.92
CA TYR A 17 16.27 9.38 12.63
C TYR A 17 15.35 10.55 12.27
N LEU A 18 15.84 11.50 11.45
CA LEU A 18 15.06 12.60 10.89
C LEU A 18 14.34 12.11 9.62
N PHE A 19 13.27 11.35 9.81
CA PHE A 19 12.59 10.69 8.71
C PHE A 19 12.12 11.65 7.61
N GLU A 20 11.62 12.82 7.97
CA GLU A 20 11.16 13.86 7.04
C GLU A 20 12.23 14.32 6.04
N PHE A 21 13.52 14.19 6.40
CA PHE A 21 14.62 14.52 5.50
C PHE A 21 14.84 13.45 4.42
N TRP A 22 14.50 12.19 4.71
CA TRP A 22 14.74 11.03 3.84
C TRP A 22 13.47 10.49 3.17
N ALA A 23 12.31 10.85 3.71
CA ALA A 23 11.02 10.34 3.29
C ALA A 23 10.64 10.86 1.90
N MET A 24 10.00 9.99 1.14
CA MET A 24 9.25 10.38 -0.04
C MET A 24 7.88 10.93 0.38
N GLU A 25 7.26 11.77 -0.44
CA GLU A 25 5.98 12.41 -0.13
C GLU A 25 4.89 11.41 0.29
N HIS A 26 4.81 10.25 -0.37
CA HIS A 26 3.81 9.22 -0.05
C HIS A 26 4.02 8.53 1.30
N GLN A 27 5.20 8.69 1.90
CA GLN A 27 5.59 8.11 3.19
C GLN A 27 5.33 9.07 4.36
N LEU A 28 4.94 10.31 4.09
CA LEU A 28 4.64 11.30 5.13
C LEU A 28 3.14 11.37 5.41
N PRO A 29 2.74 11.57 6.67
CA PRO A 29 1.34 11.72 7.02
C PRO A 29 0.76 12.95 6.30
N PRO A 30 -0.47 12.84 5.77
CA PRO A 30 -1.10 13.95 5.07
C PRO A 30 -1.47 15.08 6.04
N GLU A 31 -1.52 16.30 5.51
CA GLU A 31 -2.06 17.44 6.24
C GLU A 31 -3.60 17.35 6.36
N GLY A 32 -4.16 18.13 7.28
CA GLY A 32 -5.61 18.27 7.43
C GLY A 32 -6.26 17.29 8.42
N ASP A 33 -7.59 17.24 8.39
CA ASP A 33 -8.40 16.46 9.32
C ASP A 33 -8.80 15.13 8.69
N TRP A 34 -8.17 14.04 9.13
CA TRP A 34 -8.37 12.70 8.61
C TRP A 34 -8.34 11.68 9.74
N ARG A 35 -9.14 10.62 9.62
CA ARG A 35 -9.22 9.52 10.60
C ARG A 35 -8.36 8.33 10.20
N ALA A 36 -8.33 8.00 8.92
CA ALA A 36 -7.51 6.94 8.38
C ALA A 36 -6.55 7.48 7.33
N TRP A 37 -5.31 7.04 7.39
CA TRP A 37 -4.32 7.27 6.35
C TRP A 37 -3.92 5.92 5.76
N VAL A 38 -4.22 5.71 4.47
CA VAL A 38 -3.90 4.48 3.75
C VAL A 38 -2.69 4.72 2.86
N ILE A 39 -1.60 4.06 3.19
CA ILE A 39 -0.36 4.04 2.42
C ILE A 39 -0.39 2.80 1.53
N MET A 40 -0.67 3.03 0.25
CA MET A 40 -0.61 2.00 -0.78
C MET A 40 0.71 2.07 -1.54
N GLY A 41 1.20 0.94 -2.01
CA GLY A 41 2.40 0.94 -2.84
C GLY A 41 2.95 -0.43 -3.09
N GLY A 42 3.83 -0.51 -4.07
CA GLY A 42 4.55 -1.74 -4.40
C GLY A 42 5.45 -2.24 -3.26
N ARG A 43 5.97 -3.45 -3.44
CA ARG A 43 7.02 -4.01 -2.58
C ARG A 43 8.24 -3.12 -2.63
N GLY A 44 8.81 -2.79 -1.48
CA GLY A 44 9.96 -1.90 -1.41
C GLY A 44 9.62 -0.41 -1.50
N ALA A 45 8.35 0.00 -1.61
CA ALA A 45 7.95 1.42 -1.59
C ALA A 45 8.15 2.12 -0.22
N GLY A 46 8.68 1.42 0.80
CA GLY A 46 8.95 1.99 2.13
C GLY A 46 7.74 2.16 3.05
N LYS A 47 6.62 1.48 2.77
CA LYS A 47 5.39 1.54 3.58
C LYS A 47 5.62 1.18 5.05
N THR A 48 6.39 0.11 5.32
CA THR A 48 6.66 -0.33 6.69
C THR A 48 7.45 0.72 7.47
N ARG A 49 8.42 1.39 6.83
CA ARG A 49 9.16 2.50 7.44
C ARG A 49 8.22 3.67 7.75
N ALA A 50 7.37 4.06 6.80
CA ALA A 50 6.38 5.11 6.99
C ALA A 50 5.45 4.82 8.18
N GLY A 51 4.94 3.59 8.30
CA GLY A 51 4.11 3.18 9.43
C GLY A 51 4.82 3.20 10.78
N ALA A 52 6.08 2.74 10.84
CA ALA A 52 6.88 2.77 12.06
C ALA A 52 7.17 4.22 12.49
N GLU A 53 7.52 5.09 11.55
CA GLU A 53 7.81 6.50 11.80
C GLU A 53 6.55 7.28 12.18
N TRP A 54 5.41 6.94 11.60
CA TRP A 54 4.13 7.47 12.03
C TRP A 54 3.84 7.08 13.48
N VAL A 55 4.01 5.81 13.86
CA VAL A 55 3.83 5.40 15.27
C VAL A 55 4.74 6.22 16.19
N ARG A 56 6.01 6.41 15.82
CA ARG A 56 6.95 7.24 16.59
C ARG A 56 6.46 8.68 16.72
N ALA A 57 6.07 9.32 15.62
CA ALA A 57 5.55 10.70 15.62
C ALA A 57 4.27 10.85 16.47
N GLN A 58 3.44 9.80 16.56
CA GLN A 58 2.26 9.82 17.39
C GLN A 58 2.57 9.70 18.88
N VAL A 59 3.61 8.95 19.28
CA VAL A 59 3.89 8.68 20.71
C VAL A 59 5.02 9.50 21.31
N GLU A 60 5.95 9.98 20.48
CA GLU A 60 7.12 10.76 20.91
C GLU A 60 6.80 12.26 20.89
N GLY A 61 7.19 12.98 21.93
CA GLY A 61 7.20 14.45 21.95
C GLY A 61 8.55 15.03 21.49
N SER A 62 8.75 16.33 21.70
CA SER A 62 9.98 17.02 21.29
C SER A 62 11.23 16.46 21.99
N LEU A 63 11.14 16.17 23.29
CA LEU A 63 12.21 15.55 24.08
C LEU A 63 11.91 14.07 24.39
N PRO A 64 12.91 13.26 24.78
CA PRO A 64 12.75 11.80 24.92
C PRO A 64 11.70 11.34 25.94
N LEU A 65 11.38 12.17 26.93
CA LEU A 65 10.38 11.88 27.96
C LEU A 65 9.06 12.63 27.74
N ASP A 66 8.98 13.49 26.72
CA ASP A 66 7.77 14.24 26.42
C ASP A 66 6.70 13.29 25.87
N GLU A 67 5.47 13.49 26.31
CA GLU A 67 4.32 12.74 25.79
C GLU A 67 4.00 13.22 24.37
N GLY A 68 3.82 12.27 23.44
CA GLY A 68 3.23 12.55 22.13
C GLY A 68 1.71 12.67 22.20
N ARG A 69 1.08 12.75 21.03
CA ARG A 69 -0.38 12.85 20.90
C ARG A 69 -1.11 11.59 21.36
N CYS A 70 -0.50 10.42 21.16
CA CYS A 70 -1.05 9.12 21.48
C CYS A 70 -0.25 8.47 22.61
N ARG A 71 -0.97 7.83 23.55
CA ARG A 71 -0.38 7.09 24.66
C ARG A 71 -0.58 5.58 24.53
N ARG A 72 -1.59 5.14 23.78
CA ARG A 72 -1.98 3.73 23.65
C ARG A 72 -2.32 3.40 22.21
N LEU A 73 -1.40 2.75 21.51
CA LEU A 73 -1.61 2.28 20.15
C LEU A 73 -1.87 0.77 20.07
N ALA A 74 -2.64 0.40 19.05
CA ALA A 74 -2.69 -0.97 18.56
C ALA A 74 -1.73 -1.14 17.36
N LEU A 75 -0.96 -2.22 17.36
CA LEU A 75 -0.24 -2.72 16.19
C LEU A 75 -0.97 -3.96 15.70
N VAL A 76 -1.56 -3.92 14.51
CA VAL A 76 -2.37 -5.00 13.98
C VAL A 76 -1.75 -5.50 12.68
N GLY A 77 -1.40 -6.78 12.64
CA GLY A 77 -0.92 -7.48 11.45
C GLY A 77 -1.72 -8.75 11.22
N GLU A 78 -1.38 -9.51 10.18
CA GLU A 78 -2.04 -10.79 9.90
C GLU A 78 -1.90 -11.76 11.08
N THR A 79 -0.70 -11.81 11.67
CA THR A 79 -0.39 -12.62 12.86
C THR A 79 0.44 -11.82 13.88
N ILE A 80 0.46 -12.26 15.14
CA ILE A 80 1.33 -11.66 16.18
C ILE A 80 2.80 -11.76 15.79
N ASP A 81 3.22 -12.87 15.18
CA ASP A 81 4.60 -13.06 14.77
C ASP A 81 4.98 -12.10 13.64
N GLN A 82 4.06 -11.83 12.70
CA GLN A 82 4.28 -10.80 11.68
C GLN A 82 4.42 -9.41 12.31
N VAL A 83 3.54 -9.03 13.25
CA VAL A 83 3.67 -7.75 13.95
C VAL A 83 5.04 -7.66 14.64
N ARG A 84 5.45 -8.72 15.32
CA ARG A 84 6.72 -8.75 16.03
C ARG A 84 7.92 -8.67 15.07
N GLU A 85 8.00 -9.54 14.09
CA GLU A 85 9.19 -9.69 13.25
C GLU A 85 9.28 -8.62 12.14
N VAL A 86 8.16 -8.04 11.72
CA VAL A 86 8.14 -7.01 10.66
C VAL A 86 7.96 -5.60 11.25
N MET A 87 6.90 -5.37 12.03
CA MET A 87 6.55 -4.02 12.50
C MET A 87 7.42 -3.59 13.69
N VAL A 88 7.81 -4.52 14.57
CA VAL A 88 8.63 -4.21 15.76
C VAL A 88 10.12 -4.36 15.48
N PHE A 89 10.56 -5.58 15.14
CA PHE A 89 11.99 -5.93 15.02
C PHE A 89 12.53 -5.93 13.59
N GLY A 90 11.68 -5.71 12.58
CA GLY A 90 12.12 -5.67 11.19
C GLY A 90 13.09 -4.51 10.93
N GLU A 91 13.81 -4.55 9.80
CA GLU A 91 14.78 -3.51 9.43
C GLU A 91 14.15 -2.12 9.27
N SER A 92 12.87 -2.07 8.90
CA SER A 92 12.04 -0.85 8.85
C SER A 92 11.06 -0.75 10.02
N GLY A 93 11.18 -1.61 11.02
CA GLY A 93 10.31 -1.67 12.18
C GLY A 93 10.69 -0.65 13.25
N ILE A 94 9.82 -0.48 14.24
CA ILE A 94 9.92 0.55 15.29
C ILE A 94 11.29 0.51 16.00
N MET A 95 11.82 -0.68 16.31
CA MET A 95 13.09 -0.82 17.03
C MET A 95 14.30 -0.32 16.23
N ALA A 96 14.24 -0.39 14.90
CA ALA A 96 15.29 0.10 14.00
C ALA A 96 15.11 1.60 13.69
N CYS A 97 13.87 2.09 13.74
CA CYS A 97 13.56 3.50 13.53
C CYS A 97 13.80 4.36 14.77
N SER A 98 13.83 3.77 15.96
CA SER A 98 13.94 4.54 17.21
C SER A 98 15.41 4.81 17.59
N PRO A 99 15.80 6.07 17.87
CA PRO A 99 17.10 6.38 18.45
C PRO A 99 17.20 5.84 19.88
N ASP A 100 18.41 5.63 20.38
CA ASP A 100 18.66 4.96 21.66
C ASP A 100 17.98 5.63 22.86
N ASP A 101 17.82 6.95 22.86
CA ASP A 101 17.16 7.72 23.92
C ASP A 101 15.63 7.61 23.93
N ARG A 102 15.03 7.22 22.79
CA ARG A 102 13.57 7.05 22.61
C ARG A 102 13.18 5.59 22.38
N ARG A 103 14.15 4.68 22.34
CA ARG A 103 13.93 3.28 21.98
C ARG A 103 13.01 2.58 22.99
N PRO A 104 11.88 2.00 22.53
CA PRO A 104 10.97 1.32 23.44
C PRO A 104 11.51 -0.05 23.89
N GLU A 105 11.01 -0.52 25.04
CA GLU A 105 11.21 -1.88 25.54
C GLU A 105 10.10 -2.81 25.03
N TRP A 106 10.47 -3.96 24.48
CA TRP A 106 9.52 -5.03 24.13
C TRP A 106 9.25 -5.98 25.31
N GLN A 107 7.99 -6.05 25.74
CA GLN A 107 7.51 -6.98 26.76
C GLN A 107 6.83 -8.19 26.11
N ALA A 108 7.60 -9.26 25.86
CA ALA A 108 7.12 -10.45 25.15
C ALA A 108 5.85 -11.09 25.74
N SER A 109 5.76 -11.20 27.07
CA SER A 109 4.60 -11.81 27.75
C SER A 109 3.30 -11.02 27.56
N ARG A 110 3.40 -9.69 27.39
CA ARG A 110 2.27 -8.78 27.17
C ARG A 110 2.09 -8.38 25.70
N LYS A 111 3.00 -8.83 24.83
CA LYS A 111 3.04 -8.54 23.40
C LYS A 111 2.94 -7.03 23.14
N ARG A 112 3.74 -6.23 23.85
CA ARG A 112 3.69 -4.76 23.75
C ARG A 112 5.05 -4.09 23.82
N LEU A 113 5.13 -2.92 23.21
CA LEU A 113 6.20 -1.94 23.38
C LEU A 113 5.84 -0.94 24.49
N ILE A 114 6.86 -0.46 25.20
CA ILE A 114 6.75 0.65 26.16
C ILE A 114 7.86 1.65 25.89
N TRP A 115 7.50 2.89 25.61
CA TRP A 115 8.46 3.99 25.43
C TRP A 115 8.91 4.56 26.79
N PRO A 116 10.08 5.22 26.85
CA PRO A 116 10.55 5.89 28.06
C PRO A 116 9.56 6.90 28.66
N ASN A 117 8.76 7.56 27.83
CA ASN A 117 7.70 8.49 28.24
C ASN A 117 6.41 7.78 28.74
N GLY A 118 6.37 6.46 28.74
CA GLY A 118 5.24 5.66 29.23
C GLY A 118 4.13 5.40 28.20
N ALA A 119 4.28 5.85 26.95
CA ALA A 119 3.41 5.42 25.86
C ALA A 119 3.59 3.93 25.57
N THR A 120 2.55 3.28 25.03
CA THR A 120 2.54 1.85 24.77
C THR A 120 1.94 1.52 23.41
N ALA A 121 2.46 0.48 22.76
CA ALA A 121 1.87 -0.09 21.55
C ALA A 121 1.71 -1.61 21.72
N GLN A 122 0.49 -2.12 21.59
CA GLN A 122 0.19 -3.54 21.83
C GLN A 122 -0.10 -4.28 20.52
N ALA A 123 0.46 -5.47 20.36
CA ALA A 123 0.34 -6.29 19.17
C ALA A 123 -0.93 -7.15 19.16
N PHE A 124 -1.64 -7.14 18.03
CA PHE A 124 -2.85 -7.90 17.75
C PHE A 124 -2.77 -8.63 16.41
N SER A 125 -3.50 -9.74 16.32
CA SER A 125 -3.59 -10.57 15.12
C SER A 125 -4.95 -10.37 14.46
N ALA A 126 -4.97 -10.14 13.16
CA ALA A 126 -6.20 -10.04 12.38
C ALA A 126 -6.94 -11.39 12.24
N HIS A 127 -6.37 -12.50 12.69
CA HIS A 127 -7.08 -13.77 12.82
C HIS A 127 -8.01 -13.85 14.04
N ASP A 128 -7.78 -13.00 15.04
CA ASP A 128 -8.50 -12.93 16.30
C ASP A 128 -9.11 -11.54 16.55
N PRO A 129 -10.21 -11.17 15.82
CA PRO A 129 -10.91 -9.92 16.04
C PRO A 129 -11.37 -9.71 17.48
N GLU A 130 -11.72 -10.78 18.18
CA GLU A 130 -12.22 -10.75 19.54
C GLU A 130 -11.16 -10.25 20.54
N GLY A 131 -9.87 -10.42 20.23
CA GLY A 131 -8.78 -9.86 21.02
C GLY A 131 -8.80 -8.33 21.12
N LEU A 132 -9.43 -7.64 20.15
CA LEU A 132 -9.63 -6.19 20.18
C LEU A 132 -10.82 -5.76 21.05
N ARG A 133 -11.64 -6.70 21.55
CA ARG A 133 -12.72 -6.38 22.49
C ARG A 133 -12.17 -6.13 23.88
N GLY A 134 -12.40 -4.92 24.38
CA GLY A 134 -12.00 -4.52 25.73
C GLY A 134 -10.90 -3.46 25.75
N PRO A 135 -9.76 -3.68 25.06
CA PRO A 135 -8.76 -2.64 24.88
C PRO A 135 -9.32 -1.35 24.29
N GLN A 136 -8.61 -0.24 24.56
CA GLN A 136 -8.97 1.10 24.10
C GLN A 136 -7.70 1.81 23.67
N PHE A 137 -7.76 2.44 22.50
CA PHE A 137 -6.60 3.05 21.85
C PHE A 137 -6.92 4.47 21.38
N ASP A 138 -5.88 5.29 21.35
CA ASP A 138 -5.88 6.65 20.76
C ASP A 138 -5.17 6.67 19.39
N GLY A 139 -4.59 5.54 18.97
CA GLY A 139 -4.11 5.36 17.61
C GLY A 139 -3.94 3.88 17.23
N ALA A 140 -3.77 3.60 15.95
CA ALA A 140 -3.44 2.25 15.50
C ALA A 140 -2.58 2.26 14.23
N TRP A 141 -1.68 1.29 14.13
CA TRP A 141 -1.00 0.95 12.88
C TRP A 141 -1.43 -0.45 12.45
N VAL A 142 -1.99 -0.52 11.25
CA VAL A 142 -2.52 -1.72 10.59
C VAL A 142 -1.63 -2.05 9.40
N ASP A 143 -1.00 -3.24 9.41
CA ASP A 143 -0.12 -3.68 8.33
C ASP A 143 -0.73 -4.82 7.50
N GLU A 144 -0.55 -4.71 6.18
CA GLU A 144 -0.94 -5.70 5.18
C GLU A 144 -2.42 -6.10 5.24
N MET A 145 -3.30 -5.14 5.54
CA MET A 145 -4.76 -5.33 5.69
C MET A 145 -5.40 -6.13 4.55
N ALA A 146 -4.94 -5.91 3.32
CA ALA A 146 -5.43 -6.58 2.13
C ALA A 146 -5.16 -8.10 2.09
N LYS A 147 -4.36 -8.66 3.01
CA LYS A 147 -4.09 -10.11 3.12
C LYS A 147 -4.98 -10.80 4.16
N TRP A 148 -5.69 -10.05 5.00
CA TRP A 148 -6.39 -10.61 6.15
C TRP A 148 -7.63 -11.40 5.74
N LYS A 149 -7.73 -12.65 6.20
CA LYS A 149 -8.92 -13.49 5.97
C LYS A 149 -10.19 -12.96 6.64
N LYS A 150 -10.05 -12.29 7.79
CA LYS A 150 -11.14 -11.68 8.57
C LYS A 150 -11.06 -10.16 8.57
N ALA A 151 -10.70 -9.57 7.42
CA ALA A 151 -10.39 -8.15 7.34
C ALA A 151 -11.51 -7.25 7.87
N ARG A 152 -12.77 -7.56 7.50
CA ARG A 152 -13.95 -6.81 7.93
C ARG A 152 -14.15 -6.86 9.45
N ASP A 153 -14.24 -8.06 10.01
CA ASP A 153 -14.48 -8.25 11.45
C ASP A 153 -13.39 -7.58 12.31
N THR A 154 -12.12 -7.74 11.92
CA THR A 154 -11.00 -7.11 12.63
C THR A 154 -11.05 -5.60 12.53
N TRP A 155 -11.35 -5.06 11.34
CA TRP A 155 -11.49 -3.63 11.15
C TRP A 155 -12.62 -3.05 12.00
N ASP A 156 -13.81 -3.65 11.98
CA ASP A 156 -14.95 -3.18 12.77
C ASP A 156 -14.64 -3.18 14.27
N MET A 157 -13.98 -4.24 14.78
CA MET A 157 -13.56 -4.29 16.19
C MET A 157 -12.49 -3.22 16.52
N LEU A 158 -11.56 -2.96 15.61
CA LEU A 158 -10.57 -1.90 15.77
C LEU A 158 -11.23 -0.53 15.84
N GLN A 159 -12.22 -0.26 15.00
CA GLN A 159 -12.96 1.01 15.02
C GLN A 159 -13.66 1.23 16.37
N PHE A 160 -14.23 0.18 16.98
CA PHE A 160 -14.78 0.28 18.33
C PHE A 160 -13.69 0.48 19.40
N ALA A 161 -12.48 -0.04 19.19
CA ALA A 161 -11.35 0.11 20.09
C ALA A 161 -10.72 1.52 20.06
N LEU A 162 -10.78 2.20 18.92
CA LEU A 162 -10.26 3.56 18.69
C LEU A 162 -11.22 4.64 19.24
N ARG A 163 -11.13 4.89 20.55
CA ARG A 163 -12.05 5.79 21.26
C ARG A 163 -11.42 6.62 22.38
N LEU A 164 -10.10 6.64 22.46
CA LEU A 164 -9.37 7.50 23.39
C LEU A 164 -8.85 8.75 22.67
N GLY A 165 -8.58 9.79 23.45
CA GLY A 165 -8.12 11.08 22.95
C GLY A 165 -9.22 11.86 22.20
N ASP A 166 -8.86 13.04 21.73
CA ASP A 166 -9.81 13.93 21.04
C ASP A 166 -10.01 13.54 19.56
N HIS A 167 -8.96 12.96 18.96
CA HIS A 167 -8.96 12.62 17.54
C HIS A 167 -8.13 11.35 17.30
N PRO A 168 -8.66 10.14 17.56
CA PRO A 168 -7.96 8.90 17.29
C PRO A 168 -7.74 8.70 15.78
N GLN A 169 -6.54 8.23 15.40
CA GLN A 169 -6.14 8.04 14.00
C GLN A 169 -5.61 6.63 13.75
N VAL A 170 -5.73 6.16 12.51
CA VAL A 170 -5.20 4.87 12.07
C VAL A 170 -4.35 5.02 10.81
N CYS A 171 -3.13 4.49 10.86
CA CYS A 171 -2.27 4.32 9.70
C CYS A 171 -2.43 2.90 9.15
N VAL A 172 -2.71 2.76 7.86
CA VAL A 172 -2.89 1.49 7.16
C VAL A 172 -1.81 1.36 6.10
N THR A 173 -0.89 0.42 6.25
CA THR A 173 0.13 0.10 5.24
C THR A 173 -0.29 -1.13 4.47
N THR A 174 -0.45 -1.04 3.15
CA THR A 174 -0.92 -2.23 2.40
C THR A 174 -0.48 -2.26 0.95
N THR A 175 -0.52 -3.46 0.37
CA THR A 175 -0.50 -3.64 -1.08
C THR A 175 -1.94 -3.54 -1.60
N PRO A 176 -2.17 -2.88 -2.74
CA PRO A 176 -3.51 -2.67 -3.25
C PRO A 176 -4.07 -4.01 -3.76
N ARG A 177 -4.99 -4.61 -3.00
CA ARG A 177 -5.74 -5.79 -3.45
C ARG A 177 -7.23 -5.49 -3.40
N ASN A 178 -7.97 -6.15 -4.28
CA ASN A 178 -9.42 -6.04 -4.36
C ASN A 178 -10.07 -6.75 -3.15
N VAL A 179 -10.12 -6.05 -2.01
CA VAL A 179 -10.76 -6.50 -0.77
C VAL A 179 -11.82 -5.47 -0.38
N GLY A 180 -13.05 -5.92 -0.12
CA GLY A 180 -14.21 -5.05 0.10
C GLY A 180 -13.97 -3.97 1.18
N VAL A 181 -13.42 -4.36 2.33
CA VAL A 181 -13.14 -3.39 3.42
C VAL A 181 -12.10 -2.34 3.04
N LEU A 182 -11.09 -2.69 2.23
CA LEU A 182 -10.10 -1.71 1.76
C LEU A 182 -10.74 -0.75 0.76
N LYS A 183 -11.57 -1.25 -0.17
CA LYS A 183 -12.32 -0.44 -1.13
C LYS A 183 -13.26 0.55 -0.45
N GLU A 184 -14.02 0.10 0.54
CA GLU A 184 -14.88 0.96 1.33
C GLU A 184 -14.06 2.02 2.08
N LEU A 185 -12.94 1.60 2.72
CA LEU A 185 -12.10 2.51 3.48
C LEU A 185 -11.53 3.66 2.64
N VAL A 186 -11.04 3.37 1.44
CA VAL A 186 -10.47 4.40 0.54
C VAL A 186 -11.53 5.33 -0.07
N GLN A 187 -12.81 4.97 0.01
CA GLN A 187 -13.93 5.79 -0.46
C GLN A 187 -14.50 6.72 0.61
N LEU A 188 -14.07 6.62 1.87
CA LEU A 188 -14.54 7.50 2.93
C LEU A 188 -13.88 8.88 2.85
N ASP A 189 -14.67 9.94 3.00
CA ASP A 189 -14.18 11.33 3.05
C ASP A 189 -13.19 11.59 4.21
N THR A 190 -13.24 10.75 5.25
CA THR A 190 -12.33 10.81 6.40
C THR A 190 -11.02 10.04 6.18
N THR A 191 -10.82 9.47 5.00
CA THR A 191 -9.63 8.70 4.65
C THR A 191 -8.81 9.46 3.63
N VAL A 192 -7.52 9.59 3.89
CA VAL A 192 -6.56 10.08 2.89
C VAL A 192 -5.71 8.92 2.41
N VAL A 193 -5.49 8.86 1.11
CA VAL A 193 -4.70 7.80 0.47
C VAL A 193 -3.45 8.40 -0.12
N THR A 194 -2.29 7.84 0.23
CA THR A 194 -1.04 8.08 -0.48
C THR A 194 -0.64 6.83 -1.22
N SER A 195 -0.08 6.98 -2.43
CA SER A 195 0.37 5.86 -3.23
C SER A 195 1.65 6.14 -3.98
N ALA A 196 2.55 5.17 -4.04
CA ALA A 196 3.72 5.24 -4.91
C ALA A 196 4.14 3.88 -5.44
N ALA A 197 4.68 3.90 -6.66
CA ALA A 197 5.39 2.77 -7.23
C ALA A 197 6.70 2.51 -6.47
N THR A 198 7.17 1.26 -6.51
CA THR A 198 8.46 0.82 -5.95
C THR A 198 9.62 1.72 -6.37
N GLU A 199 9.60 2.23 -7.60
CA GLU A 199 10.64 3.08 -8.18
C GLU A 199 10.82 4.43 -7.50
N VAL A 200 9.76 4.96 -6.89
CA VAL A 200 9.87 6.21 -6.13
C VAL A 200 10.86 6.06 -4.98
N ASN A 201 10.98 4.84 -4.43
CA ASN A 201 11.91 4.53 -3.34
C ASN A 201 13.27 3.96 -3.81
N ARG A 202 13.64 4.16 -5.09
CA ARG A 202 14.85 3.57 -5.69
C ARG A 202 16.13 3.80 -4.89
N ALA A 203 16.29 4.97 -4.26
CA ALA A 203 17.49 5.30 -3.48
C ALA A 203 17.77 4.31 -2.33
N PHE A 204 16.75 3.57 -1.89
CA PHE A 204 16.83 2.58 -0.81
C PHE A 204 16.71 1.13 -1.32
N LEU A 205 16.78 0.90 -2.63
CA LEU A 205 16.63 -0.41 -3.25
C LEU A 205 17.89 -0.77 -4.04
N ALA A 206 18.22 -2.06 -4.06
CA ALA A 206 19.30 -2.54 -4.90
C ALA A 206 18.96 -2.34 -6.38
N GLU A 207 19.88 -1.75 -7.15
CA GLU A 207 19.67 -1.48 -8.58
C GLU A 207 19.37 -2.75 -9.37
N SER A 208 20.12 -3.82 -9.11
CA SER A 208 19.92 -5.14 -9.72
C SER A 208 18.54 -5.75 -9.45
N PHE A 209 17.97 -5.50 -8.27
CA PHE A 209 16.62 -5.93 -7.94
C PHE A 209 15.58 -5.23 -8.82
N LEU A 210 15.71 -3.91 -9.00
CA LEU A 210 14.81 -3.14 -9.85
C LEU A 210 14.90 -3.57 -11.31
N GLU A 211 16.11 -3.80 -11.81
CA GLU A 211 16.34 -4.29 -13.18
C GLU A 211 15.66 -5.64 -13.43
N GLU A 212 15.89 -6.62 -12.55
CA GLU A 212 15.34 -7.97 -12.70
C GLU A 212 13.81 -7.97 -12.61
N VAL A 213 13.27 -7.26 -11.63
CA VAL A 213 11.84 -7.19 -11.37
C VAL A 213 11.11 -6.47 -12.51
N ARG A 214 11.68 -5.39 -13.07
CA ARG A 214 11.17 -4.76 -14.28
C ARG A 214 11.18 -5.71 -15.47
N ALA A 215 12.32 -6.36 -15.74
CA ALA A 215 12.43 -7.26 -16.88
C ALA A 215 11.41 -8.41 -16.83
N ARG A 216 11.10 -8.92 -15.62
CA ARG A 216 10.19 -10.05 -15.45
C ARG A 216 8.71 -9.65 -15.40
N TYR A 217 8.37 -8.49 -14.82
CA TYR A 217 6.99 -8.14 -14.49
C TYR A 217 6.47 -6.88 -15.19
N ALA A 218 7.28 -6.19 -16.01
CA ALA A 218 6.81 -5.05 -16.79
C ALA A 218 5.63 -5.42 -17.68
N GLY A 219 4.63 -4.54 -17.74
CA GLY A 219 3.40 -4.73 -18.50
C GLY A 219 2.40 -5.73 -17.88
N THR A 220 2.84 -6.58 -16.95
CA THR A 220 1.98 -7.59 -16.32
C THR A 220 1.08 -7.00 -15.24
N ARG A 221 -0.09 -7.63 -15.01
CA ARG A 221 -0.98 -7.32 -13.89
C ARG A 221 -0.28 -7.42 -12.53
N LEU A 222 0.53 -8.46 -12.35
CA LEU A 222 1.27 -8.68 -11.10
C LEU A 222 2.27 -7.54 -10.86
N GLY A 223 2.94 -7.06 -11.91
CA GLY A 223 3.81 -5.88 -11.83
C GLY A 223 3.04 -4.61 -11.43
N ARG A 224 1.91 -4.33 -12.08
CA ARG A 224 1.08 -3.15 -11.73
C ARG A 224 0.59 -3.17 -10.28
N GLN A 225 0.27 -4.35 -9.78
CA GLN A 225 -0.21 -4.51 -8.41
C GLN A 225 0.92 -4.48 -7.37
N GLU A 226 1.93 -5.33 -7.54
CA GLU A 226 2.97 -5.56 -6.54
C GLU A 226 4.16 -4.59 -6.68
N LEU A 227 4.26 -3.83 -7.77
CA LEU A 227 5.33 -2.84 -8.00
C LEU A 227 4.79 -1.43 -8.19
N ASP A 228 3.82 -1.24 -9.09
CA ASP A 228 3.29 0.10 -9.35
C ASP A 228 2.32 0.55 -8.26
N GLY A 229 1.83 -0.38 -7.42
CA GLY A 229 0.92 -0.06 -6.33
C GLY A 229 -0.44 0.43 -6.82
N VAL A 230 -0.89 -0.09 -7.97
CA VAL A 230 -2.21 0.25 -8.55
C VAL A 230 -3.28 -0.74 -8.08
N LEU A 231 -4.41 -0.22 -7.59
CA LEU A 231 -5.59 -1.02 -7.30
C LEU A 231 -6.30 -1.36 -8.61
N LEU A 232 -6.27 -2.64 -8.98
CA LEU A 232 -6.91 -3.14 -10.19
C LEU A 232 -8.28 -3.73 -9.84
N ASP A 233 -9.33 -3.12 -10.37
CA ASP A 233 -10.68 -3.67 -10.28
C ASP A 233 -10.82 -4.92 -11.16
N GLU A 234 -11.45 -5.96 -10.61
CA GLU A 234 -12.09 -7.01 -11.40
C GLU A 234 -13.58 -6.88 -11.15
N ALA A 235 -14.37 -6.73 -12.22
CA ALA A 235 -15.82 -6.79 -12.13
C ALA A 235 -16.23 -8.23 -11.75
N GLU A 236 -17.00 -8.38 -10.67
CA GLU A 236 -17.55 -9.67 -10.28
C GLU A 236 -18.44 -10.21 -11.42
N GLY A 237 -18.12 -11.39 -11.95
CA GLY A 237 -18.81 -11.98 -13.10
C GLY A 237 -18.26 -11.60 -14.49
N ALA A 238 -17.06 -11.01 -14.58
CA ALA A 238 -16.42 -10.72 -15.87
C ALA A 238 -16.26 -11.98 -16.74
N LEU A 239 -16.71 -11.91 -18.00
CA LEU A 239 -16.57 -12.99 -19.00
C LEU A 239 -15.11 -13.26 -19.38
N TRP A 240 -14.27 -12.22 -19.30
CA TRP A 240 -12.83 -12.30 -19.53
C TRP A 240 -12.10 -11.75 -18.31
N THR A 241 -11.15 -12.53 -17.80
CA THR A 241 -10.24 -12.03 -16.75
C THR A 241 -9.05 -11.32 -17.38
N SER A 242 -8.41 -10.40 -16.66
CA SER A 242 -7.18 -9.76 -17.16
C SER A 242 -6.09 -10.80 -17.48
N ALA A 243 -6.00 -11.89 -16.71
CA ALA A 243 -5.04 -12.96 -16.96
C ALA A 243 -5.29 -13.68 -18.31
N MET A 244 -6.56 -13.87 -18.69
CA MET A 244 -6.91 -14.42 -20.00
C MET A 244 -6.49 -13.48 -21.13
N LEU A 245 -6.72 -12.18 -20.97
CA LEU A 245 -6.34 -11.17 -21.97
C LEU A 245 -4.81 -11.07 -22.10
N GLU A 246 -4.08 -11.06 -20.98
CA GLU A 246 -2.62 -11.02 -20.97
C GLU A 246 -1.99 -12.28 -21.58
N ALA A 247 -2.57 -13.47 -21.36
CA ALA A 247 -2.13 -14.70 -22.01
C ALA A 247 -2.33 -14.68 -23.54
N CYS A 248 -3.17 -13.78 -24.05
CA CYS A 248 -3.39 -13.58 -25.48
C CYS A 248 -2.53 -12.46 -26.09
N ARG A 249 -1.76 -11.71 -25.31
CA ARG A 249 -0.86 -10.69 -25.85
C ARG A 249 0.27 -11.32 -26.66
N VAL A 250 0.64 -10.65 -27.74
CA VAL A 250 1.80 -10.98 -28.56
C VAL A 250 2.62 -9.71 -28.79
N ASP A 251 3.95 -9.82 -28.72
CA ASP A 251 4.85 -8.66 -28.92
C ASP A 251 4.86 -8.19 -30.38
N LYS A 252 4.68 -9.13 -31.31
CA LYS A 252 4.64 -8.86 -32.74
C LYS A 252 3.48 -9.61 -33.36
N ALA A 253 2.60 -8.87 -34.04
CA ALA A 253 1.52 -9.48 -34.79
C ALA A 253 2.08 -10.31 -35.97
N PRO A 254 1.54 -11.51 -36.23
CA PRO A 254 1.92 -12.33 -37.38
C PRO A 254 1.47 -11.67 -38.69
N GLU A 255 1.86 -12.23 -39.84
CA GLU A 255 1.23 -11.84 -41.12
C GLU A 255 -0.26 -12.18 -41.07
N MET A 256 -1.08 -11.24 -41.57
CA MET A 256 -2.53 -11.30 -41.51
C MET A 256 -3.10 -11.27 -42.92
N ASP A 257 -4.13 -12.07 -43.17
CA ASP A 257 -4.77 -12.15 -44.48
C ASP A 257 -5.76 -11.02 -44.70
N ARG A 258 -6.35 -10.51 -43.61
CA ARG A 258 -7.40 -9.51 -43.66
C ARG A 258 -7.38 -8.62 -42.43
N ILE A 259 -7.72 -7.35 -42.63
CA ILE A 259 -8.06 -6.41 -41.56
C ILE A 259 -9.59 -6.24 -41.52
N VAL A 260 -10.15 -6.33 -40.32
CA VAL A 260 -11.56 -6.13 -40.02
C VAL A 260 -11.65 -4.97 -39.03
N VAL A 261 -12.51 -3.99 -39.33
CA VAL A 261 -12.79 -2.87 -38.43
C VAL A 261 -14.23 -3.00 -37.97
N ALA A 262 -14.43 -3.09 -36.66
CA ALA A 262 -15.73 -3.08 -36.02
C ALA A 262 -15.95 -1.72 -35.37
N VAL A 263 -17.15 -1.18 -35.53
CA VAL A 263 -17.56 0.11 -34.97
C VAL A 263 -18.84 -0.13 -34.19
N ASP A 264 -18.84 0.26 -32.92
CA ASP A 264 -20.00 0.30 -32.04
C ASP A 264 -20.38 1.77 -31.80
N PRO A 265 -21.27 2.34 -32.64
CA PRO A 265 -21.58 3.76 -32.57
C PRO A 265 -22.53 4.09 -31.42
N PRO A 266 -22.41 5.28 -30.80
CA PRO A 266 -23.33 5.68 -29.74
C PRO A 266 -24.75 5.93 -30.26
N VAL A 267 -25.75 5.61 -29.44
CA VAL A 267 -27.18 5.70 -29.82
C VAL A 267 -27.67 7.16 -29.85
N THR A 268 -26.96 8.11 -29.24
CA THR A 268 -27.33 9.54 -29.19
C THR A 268 -26.09 10.44 -29.40
N GLY A 269 -26.28 11.63 -29.98
CA GLY A 269 -25.20 12.59 -30.26
C GLY A 269 -25.22 13.83 -29.35
N LYS A 270 -25.18 13.64 -28.02
CA LYS A 270 -25.06 14.73 -27.04
C LYS A 270 -23.68 14.68 -26.38
N ALA A 271 -23.24 15.79 -25.80
CA ALA A 271 -21.94 15.88 -25.09
C ALA A 271 -21.80 14.96 -23.85
N THR A 272 -22.86 14.24 -23.49
CA THR A 272 -22.92 13.25 -22.39
C THR A 272 -23.20 11.84 -22.91
N SER A 273 -23.11 11.62 -24.22
CA SER A 273 -23.34 10.32 -24.84
C SER A 273 -22.10 9.44 -24.66
N ASP A 274 -22.31 8.12 -24.62
CA ASP A 274 -21.24 7.15 -24.50
C ASP A 274 -20.23 7.28 -25.67
N GLU A 275 -18.96 6.95 -25.42
CA GLU A 275 -17.90 7.00 -26.42
C GLU A 275 -18.14 5.99 -27.56
N CYS A 276 -17.66 6.31 -28.77
CA CYS A 276 -17.72 5.38 -29.89
C CYS A 276 -16.65 4.30 -29.73
N GLY A 277 -17.04 3.03 -29.73
CA GLY A 277 -16.09 1.92 -29.65
C GLY A 277 -15.57 1.55 -31.04
N ILE A 278 -14.27 1.66 -31.29
CA ILE A 278 -13.65 1.21 -32.55
C ILE A 278 -12.58 0.16 -32.27
N VAL A 279 -12.74 -1.03 -32.85
CA VAL A 279 -11.76 -2.12 -32.74
C VAL A 279 -11.25 -2.53 -34.12
N VAL A 280 -9.93 -2.57 -34.27
CA VAL A 280 -9.24 -3.05 -35.47
C VAL A 280 -8.68 -4.44 -35.19
N VAL A 281 -9.13 -5.43 -35.96
CA VAL A 281 -8.75 -6.83 -35.81
C VAL A 281 -8.11 -7.35 -37.08
N GLY A 282 -6.96 -7.99 -36.94
CA GLY A 282 -6.35 -8.80 -37.97
C GLY A 282 -6.85 -10.23 -37.94
N ALA A 283 -7.20 -10.80 -39.09
CA ALA A 283 -7.59 -12.20 -39.22
C ALA A 283 -6.50 -12.99 -39.95
N CYS A 284 -6.08 -14.10 -39.35
CA CYS A 284 -5.23 -15.12 -39.93
C CYS A 284 -6.14 -16.29 -40.33
N THR A 285 -6.37 -16.44 -41.62
CA THR A 285 -7.33 -17.38 -42.22
C THR A 285 -6.69 -18.37 -43.21
N GLN A 286 -5.35 -18.44 -43.25
CA GLN A 286 -4.66 -19.52 -43.96
C GLN A 286 -4.79 -20.85 -43.22
N GLY A 287 -5.02 -21.92 -43.98
CA GLY A 287 -5.13 -23.28 -43.44
C GLY A 287 -6.55 -23.68 -43.00
N PRO A 288 -6.67 -24.80 -42.26
CA PRO A 288 -7.96 -25.30 -41.80
C PRO A 288 -8.70 -24.29 -40.91
N VAL A 289 -10.03 -24.23 -41.03
CA VAL A 289 -10.87 -23.23 -40.33
C VAL A 289 -10.70 -23.27 -38.81
N GLN A 290 -10.45 -24.45 -38.23
CA GLN A 290 -10.21 -24.60 -36.79
C GLN A 290 -8.92 -23.92 -36.30
N ASP A 291 -7.99 -23.60 -37.21
CA ASP A 291 -6.71 -22.97 -36.89
C ASP A 291 -6.73 -21.46 -37.12
N TRP A 292 -7.85 -20.92 -37.62
CA TRP A 292 -8.01 -19.49 -37.86
C TRP A 292 -7.95 -18.71 -36.55
N ARG A 293 -7.29 -17.55 -36.57
CA ARG A 293 -7.14 -16.69 -35.40
C ARG A 293 -7.48 -15.24 -35.72
N GLY A 294 -8.11 -14.57 -34.78
CA GLY A 294 -8.26 -13.11 -34.76
C GLY A 294 -7.28 -12.50 -33.76
N LEU A 295 -6.70 -11.36 -34.12
CA LEU A 295 -5.77 -10.62 -33.28
C LEU A 295 -6.20 -9.15 -33.23
N VAL A 296 -6.47 -8.62 -32.04
CA VAL A 296 -6.80 -7.18 -31.89
C VAL A 296 -5.51 -6.38 -32.05
N LEU A 297 -5.51 -5.45 -33.00
CA LEU A 297 -4.35 -4.62 -33.37
C LEU A 297 -4.44 -3.21 -32.80
N GLY A 298 -5.66 -2.73 -32.60
CA GLY A 298 -5.95 -1.41 -32.05
C GLY A 298 -7.34 -1.39 -31.47
N ASP A 299 -7.47 -0.67 -30.37
CA ASP A 299 -8.71 -0.39 -29.66
C ASP A 299 -8.65 1.09 -29.29
N ALA A 300 -9.62 1.88 -29.74
CA ALA A 300 -9.65 3.31 -29.54
C ALA A 300 -11.08 3.77 -29.21
N PRO A 301 -11.25 4.59 -28.17
CA PRO A 301 -12.42 5.44 -28.05
C PRO A 301 -12.30 6.63 -29.01
N ASP A 302 -13.40 6.96 -29.69
CA ASP A 302 -13.56 8.20 -30.50
C ASP A 302 -14.63 9.11 -29.88
#